data_AF-A0A0B6ZY17-F1
#
_entry.id   AF-A0A0B6ZY17-F1
#
_cell.length_a   1.000
_cell.length_b   1.000
_cell.length_c   1.000
_cell.angle_alpha   90.00
_cell.angle_beta   90.00
_cell.angle_gamma   90.00
#
_symmetry.space_group_name_H-M   'P 1'
#
loop_
_entity.id
_entity.type
_entity.pdbx_description
1 polymer ?
#
loop_
_entity_poly.entity_id
_entity_poly.type
_entity_poly.pdbx_seq_one_letter_code
_entity_poly.pdbx_strand_id
1 'polypeptide(L)'
;MDAFYRRLMKTLLPDFDERGDNKKLRAPATAVRAPSMQDYVERRLTEVHYSAVDYKFCDKFIAIVIAATLIVLMPYLHIGVFYLKIWVPDKPPVDRRGCTCSCFDTVFRGRYEMPGLVTYKHVYFNATSNTLKIWVVTALFFILFYESIKYLVSVYRTSSFRKSWLALYIINLYPHYYSWWSFFSYYNEEFYTFFSHHMFFCVTEILTTAIVLNQCNKKNEAKAWKMMAILAINLVHIIVSGSDQFIAHVLEGRGTNFQNARNLGLMIPDIFHIVIPGYEFYKFVKYNELKFSELCYKEEILFFIMFVSLGTFFGRIL
;
A
#
# COMPACT_ATOMS: atom_id res chain seq x y z
N MET A 1 7.07 -19.23 16.24
CA MET A 1 8.19 -18.57 15.52
C MET A 1 9.40 -18.35 16.44
N ASP A 2 9.16 -17.98 17.71
CA ASP A 2 10.19 -17.93 18.75
C ASP A 2 10.96 -19.26 18.95
N ALA A 3 10.26 -20.40 18.86
CA ALA A 3 10.90 -21.71 18.93
C ALA A 3 11.82 -22.02 17.74
N PHE A 4 11.48 -21.53 16.54
CA PHE A 4 12.31 -21.72 15.35
C PHE A 4 13.56 -20.86 15.40
N TYR A 5 13.41 -19.59 15.79
CA TYR A 5 14.55 -18.67 15.99
C TYR A 5 15.49 -19.18 17.09
N ARG A 6 14.96 -19.60 18.25
CA ARG A 6 15.77 -20.20 19.32
C ARG A 6 16.49 -21.47 18.86
N ARG A 7 15.81 -22.33 18.09
CA ARG A 7 16.40 -23.56 17.56
C ARG A 7 17.50 -23.27 16.55
N LEU A 8 17.29 -22.31 15.64
CA LEU A 8 18.29 -21.87 14.67
C LEU A 8 19.51 -21.25 15.37
N MET A 9 19.28 -20.36 16.34
CA MET A 9 20.35 -19.70 17.10
C MET A 9 21.14 -20.69 17.97
N LYS A 10 20.47 -21.65 18.63
CA LYS A 10 21.12 -22.70 19.43
C LYS A 10 21.92 -23.70 18.57
N THR A 11 21.57 -23.84 17.29
CA THR A 11 22.31 -24.67 16.33
C THR A 11 23.54 -23.96 15.78
N LEU A 12 23.46 -22.63 15.58
CA LEU A 12 24.56 -21.82 15.07
C LEU A 12 25.52 -21.34 16.18
N LEU A 13 25.03 -21.23 17.42
CA LEU A 13 25.75 -20.73 18.59
C LEU A 13 25.36 -21.59 19.81
N PRO A 14 26.15 -22.62 20.17
CA PRO A 14 25.81 -23.57 21.23
C PRO A 14 25.59 -22.93 22.62
N ASP A 15 26.20 -21.77 22.87
CA ASP A 15 26.16 -21.06 24.16
C ASP A 15 24.93 -20.14 24.33
N PHE A 16 23.96 -20.21 23.41
CA PHE A 16 22.80 -19.31 23.34
C PHE A 16 21.81 -19.42 24.53
N ASP A 17 22.06 -20.26 25.55
CA ASP A 17 21.06 -20.59 26.59
C ASP A 17 21.56 -20.58 28.06
N GLU A 18 22.69 -19.94 28.38
CA GLU A 18 23.12 -19.83 29.79
C GLU A 18 23.31 -18.38 30.28
N ARG A 19 22.18 -17.73 30.58
CA ARG A 19 21.95 -16.78 31.71
C ARG A 19 20.94 -15.70 31.34
N GLY A 20 19.67 -16.08 31.25
CA GLY A 20 18.56 -15.18 31.52
C GLY A 20 18.19 -15.29 32.99
N ASP A 21 18.91 -14.61 33.89
CA ASP A 21 18.33 -14.27 35.18
C ASP A 21 19.02 -13.09 35.86
N ASN A 22 18.16 -12.21 36.41
CA ASN A 22 18.47 -10.99 37.13
C ASN A 22 19.65 -11.11 38.10
N LYS A 23 20.83 -10.63 37.71
CA LYS A 23 21.81 -10.13 38.66
C LYS A 23 22.22 -8.73 38.24
N LYS A 24 21.79 -7.74 39.05
CA LYS A 24 22.53 -6.49 39.21
C LYS A 24 24.00 -6.87 39.38
N LEU A 25 24.82 -6.59 38.37
CA LEU A 25 26.27 -6.69 38.47
C LEU A 25 26.73 -5.68 39.53
N ARG A 26 26.77 -6.09 40.79
CA ARG A 26 27.73 -5.50 41.73
C ARG A 26 29.08 -6.06 41.33
N ALA A 27 29.88 -5.24 40.67
CA ALA A 27 31.27 -5.57 40.42
C ALA A 27 31.96 -5.84 41.79
N PRO A 28 32.60 -7.00 41.98
CA PRO A 28 33.53 -7.15 43.08
C PRO A 28 34.66 -6.13 42.87
N ALA A 29 35.09 -5.48 43.95
CA ALA A 29 36.30 -4.68 43.95
C ALA A 29 37.50 -5.63 43.76
N THR A 30 37.81 -5.96 42.52
CA THR A 30 39.02 -6.69 42.13
C THR A 30 39.84 -5.81 41.21
N ALA A 31 41.15 -5.78 41.51
CA ALA A 31 42.17 -4.93 40.92
C ALA A 31 41.93 -4.64 39.42
N VAL A 32 41.89 -3.35 39.09
CA VAL A 32 41.78 -2.87 37.70
C VAL A 32 43.05 -3.25 36.97
N ARG A 33 43.06 -4.42 36.33
CA ARG A 33 44.05 -4.77 35.32
C ARG A 33 43.89 -3.78 34.17
N ALA A 34 45.01 -3.26 33.65
CA ALA A 34 44.97 -2.37 32.49
C ALA A 34 44.20 -3.06 31.34
N PRO A 35 43.27 -2.35 30.66
CA PRO A 35 42.42 -2.96 29.65
C PRO A 35 43.30 -3.59 28.57
N SER A 36 43.14 -4.90 28.42
CA SER A 36 43.86 -5.68 27.44
C SER A 36 43.24 -5.50 26.05
N MET A 37 44.01 -5.83 25.01
CA MET A 37 43.48 -5.83 23.64
C MET A 37 42.27 -6.79 23.51
N GLN A 38 42.25 -7.86 24.31
CA GLN A 38 41.11 -8.77 24.40
C GLN A 38 39.86 -8.06 24.96
N ASP A 39 39.99 -7.27 26.04
CA ASP A 39 38.86 -6.49 26.59
C ASP A 39 38.31 -5.47 25.58
N TYR A 40 39.19 -4.86 24.78
CA TYR A 40 38.80 -3.96 23.70
C TYR A 40 38.02 -4.69 22.60
N VAL A 41 38.50 -5.87 22.16
CA VAL A 41 37.86 -6.67 21.12
C VAL A 41 36.52 -7.22 21.60
N GLU A 42 36.44 -7.74 22.82
CA GLU A 42 35.18 -8.22 23.43
C GLU A 42 34.17 -7.09 23.56
N ARG A 43 34.60 -5.90 23.99
CA ARG A 43 33.73 -4.72 24.04
C ARG A 43 33.23 -4.31 22.67
N ARG A 44 34.09 -4.29 21.65
CA ARG A 44 33.70 -3.93 20.27
C ARG A 44 32.77 -4.98 19.65
N LEU A 45 33.03 -6.27 19.86
CA LEU A 45 32.14 -7.34 19.43
C LEU A 45 30.79 -7.27 20.13
N THR A 46 30.78 -6.93 21.41
CA THR A 46 29.55 -6.74 22.20
C THR A 46 28.77 -5.52 21.73
N GLU A 47 29.41 -4.39 21.49
CA GLU A 47 28.79 -3.19 20.91
C GLU A 47 28.24 -3.46 19.50
N VAL A 48 28.98 -4.18 18.66
CA VAL A 48 28.51 -4.61 17.33
C VAL A 48 27.33 -5.57 17.46
N HIS A 49 27.39 -6.52 18.40
CA HIS A 49 26.31 -7.48 18.67
C HIS A 49 25.04 -6.76 19.14
N TYR A 50 25.13 -5.84 20.11
CA TYR A 50 23.98 -5.05 20.54
C TYR A 50 23.47 -4.13 19.42
N SER A 51 24.35 -3.54 18.61
CA SER A 51 23.93 -2.80 17.41
C SER A 51 23.27 -3.68 16.36
N ALA A 52 23.66 -4.96 16.27
CA ALA A 52 23.11 -5.96 15.37
C ALA A 52 21.76 -6.51 15.87
N VAL A 53 21.59 -6.61 17.20
CA VAL A 53 20.34 -6.95 17.88
C VAL A 53 19.33 -5.80 17.79
N ASP A 54 19.78 -4.54 17.88
CA ASP A 54 18.99 -3.35 17.56
C ASP A 54 18.79 -3.15 16.05
N TYR A 55 19.62 -3.79 15.23
CA TYR A 55 19.42 -3.85 13.79
C TYR A 55 18.19 -4.70 13.55
N LYS A 56 17.10 -4.03 13.18
CA LYS A 56 15.84 -4.62 12.70
C LYS A 56 16.01 -5.37 11.37
N PHE A 57 17.10 -6.11 11.18
CA PHE A 57 17.39 -6.92 10.01
C PHE A 57 16.25 -7.90 9.73
N CYS A 58 15.74 -8.57 10.76
CA CYS A 58 14.59 -9.45 10.61
C CYS A 58 13.33 -8.70 10.12
N ASP A 59 13.07 -7.47 10.59
CA ASP A 59 11.92 -6.69 10.13
C ASP A 59 12.08 -6.28 8.67
N LYS A 60 13.29 -5.83 8.30
CA LYS A 60 13.63 -5.45 6.92
C LYS A 60 13.52 -6.67 5.98
N PHE A 61 14.06 -7.81 6.37
CA PHE A 61 14.01 -9.04 5.58
C PHE A 61 12.56 -9.52 5.39
N ILE A 62 11.78 -9.59 6.47
CA ILE A 62 10.35 -9.96 6.39
C ILE A 62 9.60 -8.97 5.50
N ALA A 63 9.85 -7.67 5.65
CA ALA A 63 9.22 -6.64 4.84
C ALA A 63 9.56 -6.78 3.35
N ILE A 64 10.82 -7.07 3.01
CA ILE A 64 11.25 -7.31 1.62
C ILE A 64 10.52 -8.53 1.06
N VAL A 65 10.49 -9.65 1.79
CA VAL A 65 9.82 -10.88 1.33
C VAL A 65 8.33 -10.64 1.09
N ILE A 66 7.64 -9.99 2.03
CA ILE A 66 6.20 -9.69 1.89
C ILE A 66 5.97 -8.72 0.72
N ALA A 67 6.71 -7.61 0.65
CA ALA A 67 6.54 -6.62 -0.40
C ALA A 67 6.81 -7.21 -1.78
N ALA A 68 7.90 -7.96 -1.95
CA ALA A 68 8.23 -8.63 -3.21
C ALA A 68 7.13 -9.64 -3.60
N THR A 69 6.65 -10.44 -2.65
CA THR A 69 5.58 -11.40 -2.91
C THR A 69 4.31 -10.71 -3.39
N LEU A 70 3.90 -9.62 -2.74
CA LEU A 70 2.70 -8.87 -3.13
C LEU A 70 2.85 -8.16 -4.48
N ILE A 71 4.01 -7.55 -4.75
CA ILE A 71 4.31 -6.93 -6.05
C ILE A 71 4.25 -7.95 -7.19
N VAL A 72 4.69 -9.19 -6.97
CA VAL A 72 4.63 -10.25 -7.98
C VAL A 72 3.21 -10.80 -8.14
N LEU A 73 2.49 -10.97 -7.02
CA LEU A 73 1.14 -11.51 -7.02
C LEU A 73 0.12 -10.56 -7.69
N MET A 74 0.26 -9.25 -7.50
CA MET A 74 -0.70 -8.26 -8.01
C MET A 74 -0.86 -8.29 -9.54
N PRO A 75 0.21 -8.21 -10.37
CA PRO A 75 0.10 -8.38 -11.81
C PRO A 75 -0.42 -9.75 -12.23
N TYR A 76 -0.06 -10.81 -11.50
CA TYR A 76 -0.58 -12.15 -11.78
C TYR A 76 -2.10 -12.21 -11.61
N LEU A 77 -2.63 -11.66 -10.53
CA LEU A 77 -4.08 -11.57 -10.32
C LEU A 77 -4.74 -10.64 -11.35
N HIS A 78 -4.16 -9.46 -11.58
CA HIS A 78 -4.69 -8.48 -12.53
C HIS A 78 -4.76 -9.00 -13.96
N ILE A 79 -3.64 -9.42 -14.52
CA ILE A 79 -3.55 -9.83 -15.93
C ILE A 79 -3.97 -11.29 -16.08
N GLY A 80 -3.47 -12.17 -15.21
CA GLY A 80 -3.66 -13.61 -15.30
C GLY A 80 -5.08 -14.06 -14.97
N VAL A 81 -5.74 -13.40 -14.01
CA VAL A 81 -7.09 -13.76 -13.56
C VAL A 81 -8.11 -12.76 -14.06
N PHE A 82 -8.02 -11.49 -13.65
CA PHE A 82 -9.07 -10.51 -13.97
C PHE A 82 -9.18 -10.26 -15.47
N TYR A 83 -8.08 -10.00 -16.17
CA TYR A 83 -8.14 -9.70 -17.60
C TYR A 83 -8.50 -10.93 -18.43
N LEU A 84 -7.83 -12.07 -18.20
CA LEU A 84 -8.06 -13.27 -19.01
C LEU A 84 -9.37 -14.01 -18.71
N LYS A 85 -9.86 -13.99 -17.47
CA LYS A 85 -11.04 -14.77 -17.08
C LYS A 85 -12.31 -13.96 -16.91
N ILE A 86 -12.20 -12.68 -16.60
CA ILE A 86 -13.38 -11.84 -16.32
C ILE A 86 -13.57 -10.79 -17.42
N TRP A 87 -12.49 -10.19 -17.93
CA TRP A 87 -12.60 -9.16 -18.96
C TRP A 87 -12.84 -9.75 -20.36
N VAL A 88 -12.03 -10.72 -20.79
CA VAL A 88 -12.15 -11.35 -22.12
C VAL A 88 -12.14 -12.88 -21.98
N PRO A 89 -13.21 -13.49 -21.44
CA PRO A 89 -13.23 -14.90 -21.05
C PRO A 89 -13.00 -15.88 -22.22
N ASP A 90 -13.47 -15.53 -23.42
CA ASP A 90 -13.49 -16.43 -24.59
C ASP A 90 -12.41 -16.10 -25.61
N LYS A 91 -11.28 -15.57 -25.13
CA LYS A 91 -10.21 -15.16 -26.04
C LYS A 91 -9.47 -16.36 -26.63
N PRO A 92 -9.34 -16.47 -27.96
CA PRO A 92 -8.58 -17.53 -28.59
C PRO A 92 -7.07 -17.40 -28.29
N PRO A 93 -6.34 -18.53 -28.17
CA PRO A 93 -4.91 -18.51 -27.94
C PRO A 93 -4.18 -17.86 -29.12
N VAL A 94 -3.22 -16.99 -28.83
CA VAL A 94 -2.39 -16.36 -29.85
C VAL A 94 -1.48 -17.42 -30.46
N ASP A 95 -1.53 -17.59 -31.78
CA ASP A 95 -0.56 -18.42 -32.49
C ASP A 95 0.81 -17.74 -32.47
N ARG A 96 1.66 -18.20 -31.54
CA ARG A 96 3.03 -17.70 -31.37
C ARG A 96 3.98 -18.20 -32.45
N ARG A 97 3.61 -19.22 -33.23
CA ARG A 97 4.51 -19.91 -34.18
C ARG A 97 4.29 -19.45 -35.62
N GLY A 98 3.04 -19.19 -36.02
CA GLY A 98 2.69 -18.80 -37.39
C GLY A 98 2.50 -17.30 -37.61
N CYS A 99 2.62 -16.48 -36.56
CA CYS A 99 2.30 -15.07 -36.67
C CYS A 99 3.48 -14.22 -37.23
N THR A 100 3.18 -13.40 -38.24
CA THR A 100 4.18 -12.58 -38.97
C THR A 100 4.06 -11.08 -38.72
N CYS A 101 2.84 -10.52 -38.55
CA CYS A 101 2.64 -9.06 -38.44
C CYS A 101 1.73 -8.58 -37.30
N SER A 102 1.02 -9.44 -36.57
CA SER A 102 0.10 -8.99 -35.49
C SER A 102 -0.02 -9.99 -34.35
N CYS A 103 1.11 -10.27 -33.68
CA CYS A 103 1.16 -11.23 -32.57
C CYS A 103 0.88 -10.54 -31.24
N PHE A 104 0.08 -9.48 -31.23
CA PHE A 104 -0.36 -8.88 -29.99
C PHE A 104 -1.52 -9.70 -29.47
N ASP A 105 -1.52 -9.96 -28.16
CA ASP A 105 -2.59 -10.77 -27.64
C ASP A 105 -3.93 -10.04 -27.78
N THR A 106 -3.97 -8.70 -27.80
CA THR A 106 -5.20 -7.90 -27.84
C THR A 106 -6.09 -8.00 -26.60
N VAL A 107 -5.66 -8.68 -25.51
CA VAL A 107 -6.36 -8.61 -24.21
C VAL A 107 -6.44 -7.15 -23.78
N PHE A 108 -5.31 -6.44 -23.96
CA PHE A 108 -5.21 -5.08 -23.48
C PHE A 108 -5.77 -4.08 -24.50
N ARG A 109 -5.39 -4.11 -25.79
CA ARG A 109 -5.82 -3.12 -26.82
C ARG A 109 -5.74 -3.58 -28.28
N GLY A 110 -6.70 -4.40 -28.72
CA GLY A 110 -6.70 -5.01 -30.07
C GLY A 110 -7.00 -4.16 -31.31
N ARG A 111 -7.32 -2.87 -31.20
CA ARG A 111 -7.88 -2.10 -32.33
C ARG A 111 -6.98 -1.02 -32.93
N TYR A 112 -5.82 -0.70 -32.35
CA TYR A 112 -5.09 0.54 -32.68
C TYR A 112 -3.76 0.36 -33.41
N GLU A 113 -3.27 -0.86 -33.62
CA GLU A 113 -1.95 -1.09 -34.23
C GLU A 113 -2.04 -1.90 -35.53
N MET A 114 -2.18 -1.22 -36.66
CA MET A 114 -1.74 -1.68 -37.99
C MET A 114 -1.38 -0.47 -38.88
N PRO A 115 -0.40 -0.57 -39.82
CA PRO A 115 0.31 -1.78 -40.26
C PRO A 115 1.86 -1.74 -40.17
N GLY A 116 2.47 -2.88 -39.81
CA GLY A 116 3.92 -3.16 -39.86
C GLY A 116 4.28 -4.60 -39.44
N LEU A 117 5.52 -5.05 -39.67
CA LEU A 117 6.03 -6.37 -39.25
C LEU A 117 6.44 -6.33 -37.77
N VAL A 118 5.55 -6.74 -36.86
CA VAL A 118 5.80 -6.65 -35.41
C VAL A 118 5.69 -8.05 -34.76
N THR A 119 6.78 -8.46 -34.09
CA THR A 119 6.86 -9.71 -33.31
C THR A 119 6.06 -9.64 -32.00
N TYR A 120 5.81 -10.79 -31.35
CA TYR A 120 5.12 -10.86 -30.06
C TYR A 120 5.93 -10.11 -28.99
N LYS A 121 5.37 -9.02 -28.45
CA LYS A 121 6.00 -8.19 -27.42
C LYS A 121 5.25 -8.35 -26.11
N HIS A 122 6.00 -8.51 -25.02
CA HIS A 122 5.43 -8.58 -23.66
C HIS A 122 5.29 -7.18 -23.03
N VAL A 123 6.24 -6.28 -23.30
CA VAL A 123 6.20 -4.83 -22.97
C VAL A 123 7.11 -4.11 -23.98
N TYR A 124 6.72 -2.93 -24.49
CA TYR A 124 7.50 -2.12 -25.44
C TYR A 124 7.89 -0.79 -24.80
N PHE A 125 9.15 -0.36 -24.96
CA PHE A 125 9.59 0.97 -24.52
C PHE A 125 10.42 1.64 -25.62
N ASN A 126 10.10 2.89 -25.94
CA ASN A 126 10.96 3.76 -26.74
C ASN A 126 11.97 4.47 -25.83
N ALA A 127 13.14 4.87 -26.33
CA ALA A 127 14.09 5.69 -25.57
C ALA A 127 13.64 7.17 -25.55
N THR A 128 12.54 7.47 -24.86
CA THR A 128 11.93 8.81 -24.78
C THR A 128 11.80 9.29 -23.33
N SER A 129 11.49 10.57 -23.16
CA SER A 129 11.23 11.15 -21.83
C SER A 129 10.02 10.49 -21.13
N ASN A 130 9.04 9.98 -21.88
CA ASN A 130 7.91 9.25 -21.31
C ASN A 130 8.34 7.92 -20.68
N THR A 131 9.30 7.21 -21.28
CA THR A 131 9.90 6.02 -20.66
C THR A 131 10.60 6.35 -19.34
N LEU A 132 11.31 7.49 -19.26
CA LEU A 132 11.87 7.94 -17.98
C LEU A 132 10.78 8.21 -16.94
N LYS A 133 9.68 8.87 -17.32
CA LYS A 133 8.53 9.11 -16.41
C LYS A 133 7.92 7.81 -15.90
N ILE A 134 7.76 6.79 -16.77
CA ILE A 134 7.27 5.46 -16.40
C ILE A 134 8.18 4.83 -15.34
N TRP A 135 9.50 4.89 -15.54
CA TRP A 135 10.46 4.36 -14.57
C TRP A 135 10.43 5.10 -13.24
N VAL A 136 10.35 6.42 -13.26
CA VAL A 136 10.24 7.23 -12.03
C VAL A 136 8.98 6.88 -11.26
N VAL A 137 7.81 6.84 -11.92
CA VAL A 137 6.53 6.49 -11.26
C VAL A 137 6.57 5.07 -10.71
N THR A 138 7.15 4.12 -11.44
CA THR A 138 7.27 2.72 -11.00
C THR A 138 8.21 2.57 -9.81
N ALA A 139 9.36 3.23 -9.82
CA ALA A 139 10.30 3.22 -8.71
C ALA A 139 9.69 3.86 -7.46
N LEU A 140 9.01 5.01 -7.60
CA LEU A 140 8.32 5.66 -6.49
C LEU A 140 7.24 4.76 -5.89
N PHE A 141 6.43 4.12 -6.72
CA PHE A 141 5.40 3.17 -6.26
C PHE A 141 6.03 2.02 -5.46
N PHE A 142 7.10 1.37 -5.96
CA PHE A 142 7.75 0.26 -5.26
C PHE A 142 8.41 0.70 -3.94
N ILE A 143 9.05 1.87 -3.91
CA ILE A 143 9.67 2.40 -2.70
C ILE A 143 8.60 2.70 -1.64
N LEU A 144 7.54 3.44 -2.00
CA LEU A 144 6.45 3.77 -1.08
C LEU A 144 5.74 2.51 -0.58
N PHE A 145 5.50 1.55 -1.46
CA PHE A 145 4.90 0.28 -1.10
C PHE A 145 5.78 -0.49 -0.10
N TYR A 146 7.07 -0.66 -0.40
CA TYR A 146 8.02 -1.29 0.51
C TYR A 146 8.10 -0.59 1.87
N GLU A 147 8.19 0.74 1.89
CA GLU A 147 8.22 1.52 3.12
C GLU A 147 6.95 1.33 3.97
N SER A 148 5.78 1.26 3.33
CA SER A 148 4.51 0.99 4.01
C SER A 148 4.46 -0.42 4.63
N ILE A 149 4.93 -1.45 3.92
CA ILE A 149 5.01 -2.81 4.43
C ILE A 149 6.03 -2.91 5.57
N LYS A 150 7.20 -2.29 5.41
CA LYS A 150 8.25 -2.23 6.45
C LYS A 150 7.72 -1.58 7.73
N TYR A 151 6.97 -0.49 7.60
CA TYR A 151 6.29 0.13 8.72
C TYR A 151 5.32 -0.84 9.40
N LEU A 152 4.44 -1.51 8.64
CA LEU A 152 3.46 -2.45 9.18
C LEU A 152 4.11 -3.64 9.90
N VAL A 153 5.19 -4.21 9.34
CA VAL A 153 5.95 -5.28 9.98
C VAL A 153 6.53 -4.81 11.31
N SER A 154 7.12 -3.61 11.35
CA SER A 154 7.64 -3.04 12.61
C SER A 154 6.52 -2.82 13.62
N VAL A 155 5.35 -2.30 13.22
CA VAL A 155 4.22 -2.08 14.14
C VAL A 155 3.70 -3.42 14.67
N TYR A 156 3.51 -4.40 13.80
CA TYR A 156 3.03 -5.74 14.17
C TYR A 156 3.93 -6.42 15.21
N ARG A 157 5.26 -6.23 15.12
CA ARG A 157 6.23 -6.83 16.05
C ARG A 157 6.44 -6.06 17.35
N THR A 158 6.25 -4.74 17.35
CA THR A 158 6.67 -3.87 18.47
C THR A 158 5.52 -3.19 19.23
N SER A 159 4.27 -3.31 18.76
CA SER A 159 3.12 -2.70 19.42
C SER A 159 1.86 -3.53 19.32
N SER A 160 0.84 -3.12 20.07
CA SER A 160 -0.49 -3.65 19.93
C SER A 160 -1.12 -3.08 18.65
N PHE A 161 -1.58 -3.97 17.79
CA PHE A 161 -1.97 -3.68 16.41
C PHE A 161 -3.49 -3.47 16.28
N ARG A 162 -3.95 -2.45 15.51
CA ARG A 162 -5.38 -2.25 15.21
C ARG A 162 -5.78 -2.95 13.91
N LYS A 163 -6.45 -4.10 14.03
CA LYS A 163 -6.83 -4.94 12.89
C LYS A 163 -7.83 -4.27 11.92
N SER A 164 -8.76 -3.46 12.44
CA SER A 164 -9.74 -2.70 11.64
C SER A 164 -9.05 -1.78 10.62
N TRP A 165 -7.99 -1.08 11.07
CA TRP A 165 -7.21 -0.18 10.23
C TRP A 165 -6.31 -0.91 9.23
N LEU A 166 -5.83 -2.11 9.56
CA LEU A 166 -5.15 -2.94 8.57
C LEU A 166 -6.09 -3.40 7.45
N ALA A 167 -7.34 -3.73 7.78
CA ALA A 167 -8.31 -4.10 6.75
C ALA A 167 -8.50 -2.96 5.73
N LEU A 168 -8.52 -1.71 6.21
CA LEU A 168 -8.53 -0.52 5.36
C LEU A 168 -7.28 -0.41 4.48
N TYR A 169 -6.09 -0.64 5.03
CA TYR A 169 -4.87 -0.65 4.23
C TYR A 169 -4.90 -1.75 3.15
N ILE A 170 -5.34 -2.97 3.51
CA ILE A 170 -5.39 -4.12 2.58
C ILE A 170 -6.38 -3.86 1.44
N ILE A 171 -7.58 -3.34 1.74
CA ILE A 171 -8.58 -3.07 0.71
C ILE A 171 -8.11 -1.96 -0.24
N ASN A 172 -7.28 -1.04 0.24
CA ASN A 172 -6.69 0.03 -0.57
C ASN A 172 -5.52 -0.39 -1.46
N LEU A 173 -5.06 -1.65 -1.38
CA LEU A 173 -4.00 -2.14 -2.24
C LEU A 173 -4.40 -2.12 -3.72
N TYR A 174 -5.66 -2.45 -4.02
CA TYR A 174 -6.15 -2.49 -5.39
C TYR A 174 -6.17 -1.09 -6.05
N PRO A 175 -6.79 -0.05 -5.46
CA PRO A 175 -6.75 1.30 -6.03
C PRO A 175 -5.35 1.86 -6.25
N HIS A 176 -4.41 1.66 -5.31
CA HIS A 176 -3.02 2.09 -5.47
C HIS A 176 -2.33 1.40 -6.64
N TYR A 177 -2.51 0.09 -6.75
CA TYR A 177 -2.00 -0.69 -7.87
C TYR A 177 -2.63 -0.26 -9.20
N TYR A 178 -3.94 -0.03 -9.22
CA TYR A 178 -4.68 0.44 -10.39
C TYR A 178 -4.21 1.84 -10.83
N SER A 179 -3.94 2.74 -9.89
CA SER A 179 -3.38 4.07 -10.14
C SER A 179 -2.01 3.97 -10.79
N TRP A 180 -1.08 3.18 -10.21
CA TRP A 180 0.24 2.93 -10.81
C TRP A 180 0.13 2.36 -12.22
N TRP A 181 -0.70 1.32 -12.42
CA TRP A 181 -0.91 0.69 -13.72
C TRP A 181 -1.49 1.65 -14.75
N SER A 182 -2.39 2.53 -14.33
CA SER A 182 -3.01 3.52 -15.21
C SER A 182 -2.03 4.60 -15.61
N PHE A 183 -1.21 5.13 -14.69
CA PHE A 183 -0.15 6.08 -15.05
C PHE A 183 0.89 5.46 -15.97
N PHE A 184 1.28 4.20 -15.71
CA PHE A 184 2.12 3.43 -16.62
C PHE A 184 1.52 3.43 -18.03
N SER A 185 0.23 3.13 -18.15
CA SER A 185 -0.48 3.08 -19.42
C SER A 185 -0.61 4.45 -20.09
N TYR A 186 -0.97 5.50 -19.35
CA TYR A 186 -1.10 6.86 -19.88
C TYR A 186 0.20 7.37 -20.51
N TYR A 187 1.34 7.15 -19.86
CA TYR A 187 2.64 7.53 -20.42
C TYR A 187 3.06 6.63 -21.59
N ASN A 188 2.78 5.33 -21.50
CA ASN A 188 3.14 4.38 -22.55
C ASN A 188 2.39 4.63 -23.86
N GLU A 189 1.14 5.09 -23.75
CA GLU A 189 0.24 5.28 -24.89
C GLU A 189 0.04 6.76 -25.26
N GLU A 190 0.67 7.66 -24.51
CA GLU A 190 0.48 9.12 -24.63
C GLU A 190 -1.00 9.54 -24.54
N PHE A 191 -1.78 8.81 -23.74
CA PHE A 191 -3.20 9.04 -23.52
C PHE A 191 -3.44 9.70 -22.17
N TYR A 192 -3.69 11.01 -22.17
CA TYR A 192 -3.75 11.83 -20.96
C TYR A 192 -5.15 12.33 -20.58
N THR A 193 -6.20 11.93 -21.31
CA THR A 193 -7.57 12.46 -21.11
C THR A 193 -8.06 12.33 -19.67
N PHE A 194 -7.72 11.22 -18.98
CA PHE A 194 -8.13 10.99 -17.59
C PHE A 194 -6.99 11.20 -16.60
N PHE A 195 -5.86 11.77 -17.03
CA PHE A 195 -4.65 11.86 -16.21
C PHE A 195 -4.85 12.76 -14.98
N SER A 196 -5.39 13.97 -15.19
CA SER A 196 -5.59 14.97 -14.12
C SER A 196 -6.56 14.46 -13.05
N HIS A 197 -7.71 13.95 -13.50
CA HIS A 197 -8.70 13.32 -12.62
C HIS A 197 -8.07 12.15 -11.83
N HIS A 198 -7.35 11.24 -12.48
CA HIS A 198 -6.73 10.11 -11.79
C HIS A 198 -5.61 10.55 -10.83
N MET A 199 -4.87 11.60 -11.17
CA MET A 199 -3.85 12.18 -10.28
C MET A 199 -4.47 12.76 -9.02
N PHE A 200 -5.61 13.45 -9.13
CA PHE A 200 -6.35 13.94 -7.97
C PHE A 200 -6.69 12.80 -7.00
N PHE A 201 -7.33 11.74 -7.49
CA PHE A 201 -7.67 10.56 -6.68
C PHE A 201 -6.44 9.88 -6.08
N CYS A 202 -5.35 9.71 -6.86
CA CYS A 202 -4.12 9.09 -6.36
C CYS A 202 -3.50 9.88 -5.19
N VAL A 203 -3.42 11.20 -5.31
CA VAL A 203 -2.84 12.05 -4.26
C VAL A 203 -3.68 12.00 -2.98
N THR A 204 -4.99 12.17 -3.09
CA THR A 204 -5.90 12.10 -1.94
C THR A 204 -5.90 10.71 -1.31
N GLU A 205 -5.78 9.67 -2.11
CA GLU A 205 -5.70 8.29 -1.65
C GLU A 205 -4.39 7.97 -0.90
N ILE A 206 -3.26 8.51 -1.36
CA ILE A 206 -1.98 8.44 -0.62
C ILE A 206 -2.11 9.12 0.74
N LEU A 207 -2.77 10.29 0.81
CA LEU A 207 -3.02 10.98 2.09
C LEU A 207 -3.86 10.13 3.04
N THR A 208 -4.98 9.58 2.57
CA THR A 208 -5.84 8.67 3.35
C THR A 208 -5.03 7.46 3.84
N THR A 209 -4.21 6.87 2.97
CA THR A 209 -3.38 5.69 3.30
C THR A 209 -2.33 6.00 4.35
N ALA A 210 -1.69 7.18 4.29
CA ALA A 210 -0.74 7.62 5.31
C ALA A 210 -1.41 7.75 6.70
N ILE A 211 -2.63 8.27 6.76
CA ILE A 211 -3.41 8.36 8.01
C ILE A 211 -3.81 6.95 8.49
N VAL A 212 -4.28 6.08 7.59
CA VAL A 212 -4.64 4.68 7.91
C VAL A 212 -3.45 3.91 8.47
N LEU A 213 -2.29 4.01 7.82
CA LEU A 213 -1.02 3.42 8.30
C LEU A 213 -0.69 3.94 9.70
N ASN A 214 -0.75 5.26 9.90
CA ASN A 214 -0.51 5.84 11.23
C ASN A 214 -1.46 5.24 12.29
N GLN A 215 -2.73 5.02 11.96
CA GLN A 215 -3.71 4.47 12.88
C GLN A 215 -3.63 2.96 13.12
N CYS A 216 -2.89 2.21 12.30
CA CYS A 216 -2.64 0.79 12.55
C CYS A 216 -1.90 0.54 13.88
N ASN A 217 -1.10 1.50 14.34
CA ASN A 217 -0.39 1.44 15.61
C ASN A 217 -1.27 1.94 16.76
N LYS A 218 -1.60 1.09 17.74
CA LYS A 218 -2.41 1.52 18.91
C LYS A 218 -1.74 2.59 19.78
N LYS A 219 -0.41 2.73 19.71
CA LYS A 219 0.32 3.80 20.41
C LYS A 219 -0.03 5.19 19.87
N ASN A 220 -0.47 5.29 18.62
CA ASN A 220 -0.90 6.54 18.04
C ASN A 220 -2.34 6.83 18.43
N GLU A 221 -2.57 8.01 19.02
CA GLU A 221 -3.90 8.43 19.41
C GLU A 221 -4.84 8.56 18.20
N ALA A 222 -6.05 8.04 18.40
CA ALA A 222 -7.18 8.24 17.53
C ALA A 222 -7.70 9.68 17.73
N LYS A 223 -7.27 10.60 16.85
CA LYS A 223 -7.71 12.00 16.87
C LYS A 223 -8.87 12.21 15.91
N ALA A 224 -9.84 13.04 16.29
CA ALA A 224 -11.03 13.33 15.51
C ALA A 224 -10.69 13.82 14.09
N TRP A 225 -9.79 14.80 13.96
CA TRP A 225 -9.37 15.32 12.65
C TRP A 225 -8.85 14.26 11.67
N LYS A 226 -8.18 13.20 12.15
CA LYS A 226 -7.67 12.12 11.28
C LYS A 226 -8.81 11.29 10.71
N MET A 227 -9.81 11.00 11.52
CA MET A 227 -11.00 10.28 11.08
C MET A 227 -11.83 11.17 10.14
N MET A 228 -12.04 12.44 10.50
CA MET A 228 -12.75 13.41 9.67
C MET A 228 -12.08 13.62 8.31
N ALA A 229 -10.75 13.69 8.24
CA ALA A 229 -10.01 13.79 6.98
C ALA A 229 -10.24 12.58 6.06
N ILE A 230 -10.18 11.36 6.62
CA ILE A 230 -10.48 10.13 5.87
C ILE A 230 -11.93 10.16 5.37
N LEU A 231 -12.89 10.47 6.24
CA LEU A 231 -14.29 10.57 5.87
C LEU A 231 -14.50 11.60 4.74
N ALA A 232 -13.85 12.76 4.82
CA ALA A 232 -14.00 13.84 3.84
C ALA A 232 -13.48 13.42 2.46
N ILE A 233 -12.27 12.87 2.40
CA ILE A 233 -11.64 12.42 1.15
C ILE A 233 -12.49 11.33 0.49
N ASN A 234 -12.88 10.30 1.24
CA ASN A 234 -13.63 9.18 0.67
C ASN A 234 -15.06 9.59 0.29
N LEU A 235 -15.66 10.57 0.98
CA LEU A 235 -16.94 11.13 0.56
C LEU A 235 -16.83 11.87 -0.77
N VAL A 236 -15.76 12.65 -0.99
CA VAL A 236 -15.47 13.27 -2.29
C VAL A 236 -15.32 12.21 -3.37
N HIS A 237 -14.55 11.15 -3.11
CA HIS A 237 -14.37 10.05 -4.07
C HIS A 237 -15.70 9.40 -4.46
N ILE A 238 -16.54 9.06 -3.48
CA ILE A 238 -17.85 8.45 -3.73
C ILE A 238 -18.75 9.38 -4.53
N ILE A 239 -18.79 10.68 -4.20
CA ILE A 239 -19.65 11.63 -4.92
C ILE A 239 -19.19 11.81 -6.36
N VAL A 240 -17.89 12.04 -6.58
CA VAL A 240 -17.32 12.28 -7.92
C VAL A 240 -17.36 11.01 -8.78
N SER A 241 -16.85 9.89 -8.28
CA SER A 241 -16.92 8.58 -8.98
C SER A 241 -18.36 8.14 -9.22
N GLY A 242 -19.23 8.41 -8.24
CA GLY A 242 -20.68 8.24 -8.29
C GLY A 242 -21.30 8.95 -9.47
N SER A 243 -21.09 10.27 -9.56
CA SER A 243 -21.68 11.12 -10.61
C SER A 243 -21.18 10.80 -12.01
N ASP A 244 -19.94 10.34 -12.14
CA ASP A 244 -19.30 10.23 -13.44
C ASP A 244 -19.53 8.87 -14.09
N GLN A 245 -19.25 7.78 -13.37
CA GLN A 245 -19.14 6.46 -14.00
C GLN A 245 -19.81 5.35 -13.19
N PHE A 246 -19.89 5.44 -11.86
CA PHE A 246 -20.39 4.33 -11.06
C PHE A 246 -21.89 4.09 -11.24
N ILE A 247 -22.72 5.14 -11.15
CA ILE A 247 -24.18 5.02 -11.27
C ILE A 247 -24.54 4.48 -12.66
N ALA A 248 -24.05 5.14 -13.72
CA ALA A 248 -24.38 4.76 -15.09
C ALA A 248 -23.91 3.34 -15.45
N HIS A 249 -22.70 2.95 -15.06
CA HIS A 249 -22.17 1.65 -15.46
C HIS A 249 -22.70 0.51 -14.60
N VAL A 250 -22.67 0.66 -13.27
CA VAL A 250 -22.96 -0.43 -12.32
C VAL A 250 -24.44 -0.48 -11.97
N LEU A 251 -25.04 0.65 -11.58
CA LEU A 251 -26.43 0.68 -11.10
C LEU A 251 -27.44 0.67 -12.25
N GLU A 252 -27.17 1.41 -13.32
CA GLU A 252 -28.02 1.44 -14.52
C GLU A 252 -27.68 0.32 -15.52
N GLY A 253 -26.64 -0.48 -15.25
CA GLY A 253 -26.26 -1.64 -16.06
C GLY A 253 -25.71 -1.29 -17.45
N ARG A 254 -25.28 -0.05 -17.69
CA ARG A 254 -24.75 0.38 -19.00
C ARG A 254 -23.27 0.06 -19.20
N GLY A 255 -22.61 -0.45 -18.16
CA GLY A 255 -21.18 -0.75 -18.18
C GLY A 255 -20.87 -2.13 -18.75
N THR A 256 -19.74 -2.21 -19.45
CA THR A 256 -19.09 -3.49 -19.78
C THR A 256 -18.58 -4.18 -18.51
N ASN A 257 -18.33 -5.50 -18.59
CA ASN A 257 -17.81 -6.29 -17.46
C ASN A 257 -16.56 -5.66 -16.81
N PHE A 258 -15.66 -5.10 -17.62
CA PHE A 258 -14.48 -4.40 -17.13
C PHE A 258 -14.81 -3.11 -16.39
N GLN A 259 -15.66 -2.26 -16.97
CA GLN A 259 -16.06 -1.01 -16.32
C GLN A 259 -16.74 -1.30 -14.98
N ASN A 260 -17.57 -2.33 -14.92
CA ASN A 260 -18.25 -2.73 -13.68
C ASN A 260 -17.26 -3.26 -12.63
N ALA A 261 -16.38 -4.20 -13.00
CA ALA A 261 -15.38 -4.75 -12.09
C ALA A 261 -14.43 -3.67 -11.55
N ARG A 262 -13.94 -2.78 -12.43
CA ARG A 262 -13.10 -1.65 -12.05
C ARG A 262 -13.83 -0.71 -11.09
N ASN A 263 -15.06 -0.30 -11.44
CA ASN A 263 -15.82 0.65 -10.63
C ASN A 263 -16.15 0.09 -9.25
N LEU A 264 -16.46 -1.21 -9.15
CA LEU A 264 -16.62 -1.90 -7.86
C LEU A 264 -15.31 -1.93 -7.07
N GLY A 265 -14.20 -2.27 -7.73
CA GLY A 265 -12.88 -2.34 -7.10
C GLY A 265 -12.40 -1.00 -6.54
N LEU A 266 -12.83 0.13 -7.11
CA LEU A 266 -12.50 1.47 -6.62
C LEU A 266 -13.50 1.97 -5.56
N MET A 267 -14.81 1.73 -5.76
CA MET A 267 -15.86 2.22 -4.86
C MET A 267 -15.90 1.46 -3.52
N ILE A 268 -15.66 0.15 -3.53
CA ILE A 268 -15.68 -0.66 -2.31
C ILE A 268 -14.68 -0.14 -1.26
N PRO A 269 -13.39 0.07 -1.59
CA PRO A 269 -12.44 0.71 -0.68
C PRO A 269 -12.96 2.02 -0.07
N ASP A 270 -13.50 2.94 -0.87
CA ASP A 270 -13.99 4.23 -0.38
C ASP A 270 -15.13 4.05 0.65
N ILE A 271 -16.08 3.14 0.38
CA ILE A 271 -17.17 2.82 1.30
C ILE A 271 -16.63 2.29 2.64
N PHE A 272 -15.66 1.36 2.60
CA PHE A 272 -15.07 0.82 3.82
C PHE A 272 -14.32 1.89 4.61
N HIS A 273 -13.65 2.82 3.94
CA HIS A 273 -13.00 3.98 4.57
C HIS A 273 -13.97 5.02 5.13
N ILE A 274 -15.26 4.94 4.81
CA ILE A 274 -16.31 5.67 5.54
C ILE A 274 -16.80 4.86 6.75
N VAL A 275 -17.17 3.60 6.52
CA VAL A 275 -17.85 2.77 7.51
C VAL A 275 -16.95 2.46 8.71
N ILE A 276 -15.71 2.02 8.49
CA ILE A 276 -14.82 1.59 9.58
C ILE A 276 -14.41 2.79 10.46
N PRO A 277 -13.86 3.90 9.92
CA PRO A 277 -13.53 5.07 10.74
C PRO A 277 -14.76 5.68 11.41
N GLY A 278 -15.92 5.70 10.73
CA GLY A 278 -17.18 6.15 11.33
C GLY A 278 -17.61 5.30 12.52
N TYR A 279 -17.49 3.97 12.42
CA TYR A 279 -17.79 3.05 13.52
C TYR A 279 -16.79 3.18 14.68
N GLU A 280 -15.49 3.30 14.40
CA GLU A 280 -14.46 3.52 15.42
C GLU A 280 -14.67 4.87 16.13
N PHE A 281 -15.05 5.91 15.39
CA PHE A 281 -15.40 7.22 15.94
C PHE A 281 -16.63 7.12 16.85
N TYR A 282 -17.70 6.47 16.41
CA TYR A 282 -18.90 6.24 17.23
C TYR A 282 -18.58 5.48 18.53
N LYS A 283 -17.76 4.42 18.43
CA LYS A 283 -17.32 3.65 19.60
C LYS A 283 -16.51 4.51 20.57
N PHE A 284 -15.64 5.38 20.06
CA PHE A 284 -14.85 6.30 20.87
C PHE A 284 -15.72 7.31 21.62
N VAL A 285 -16.73 7.89 20.95
CA VAL A 285 -17.71 8.79 21.57
C VAL A 285 -18.47 8.07 22.68
N LYS A 286 -19.00 6.88 22.40
CA LYS A 286 -19.80 6.11 23.35
C LYS A 286 -19.01 5.66 24.59
N TYR A 287 -17.74 5.25 24.41
CA TYR A 287 -16.92 4.76 25.52
C TYR A 287 -16.51 5.86 26.50
N ASN A 288 -16.29 7.08 26.00
CA ASN A 288 -15.84 8.19 26.83
C ASN A 288 -16.99 9.10 27.33
N GLU A 289 -18.24 8.77 26.99
CA GLU A 289 -19.44 9.56 27.30
C GLU A 289 -19.33 11.04 26.87
N LEU A 290 -18.50 11.32 25.86
CA LEU A 290 -18.24 12.68 25.38
C LEU A 290 -19.36 13.14 24.46
N LYS A 291 -19.70 14.42 24.53
CA LYS A 291 -20.59 15.03 23.53
C LYS A 291 -19.82 15.24 22.23
N PHE A 292 -20.49 15.14 21.08
CA PHE A 292 -19.87 15.40 19.77
C PHE A 292 -19.20 16.78 19.70
N SER A 293 -19.79 17.79 20.35
CA SER A 293 -19.26 19.16 20.46
C SER A 293 -17.98 19.28 21.29
N GLU A 294 -17.68 18.30 22.12
CA GLU A 294 -16.45 18.23 22.92
C GLU A 294 -15.33 17.51 22.15
N LEU A 295 -15.69 16.79 21.09
CA LEU A 295 -14.77 15.94 20.31
C LEU A 295 -14.34 16.58 19.00
N CYS A 296 -15.25 17.30 18.34
CA CYS A 296 -15.00 18.03 17.11
C CYS A 296 -15.19 19.52 17.34
N TYR A 297 -14.12 20.27 17.09
CA TYR A 297 -14.18 21.72 17.08
C TYR A 297 -15.05 22.20 15.90
N LYS A 298 -15.71 23.37 16.04
CA LYS A 298 -16.58 23.93 15.00
C LYS A 298 -15.80 24.14 13.70
N GLU A 299 -14.53 24.51 13.83
CA GLU A 299 -13.56 24.70 12.77
C GLU A 299 -13.37 23.39 11.99
N GLU A 300 -13.23 22.24 12.67
CA GLU A 300 -13.05 20.93 12.00
C GLU A 300 -14.28 20.55 11.17
N ILE A 301 -15.49 20.84 11.66
CA ILE A 301 -16.73 20.59 10.92
C ILE A 301 -16.82 21.53 9.71
N LEU A 302 -16.48 22.80 9.87
CA LEU A 302 -16.45 23.76 8.77
C LEU A 302 -15.44 23.34 7.70
N PHE A 303 -14.23 22.95 8.11
CA PHE A 303 -13.20 22.44 7.21
C PHE A 303 -13.66 21.18 6.48
N PHE A 304 -14.34 20.25 7.17
CA PHE A 304 -14.91 19.07 6.55
C PHE A 304 -15.92 19.43 5.44
N ILE A 305 -16.90 20.29 5.74
CA ILE A 305 -17.92 20.70 4.77
C ILE A 305 -17.29 21.43 3.58
N MET A 306 -16.36 22.35 3.86
CA MET A 306 -15.64 23.09 2.84
C MET A 306 -14.81 22.17 1.95
N PHE A 307 -14.07 21.23 2.54
CA PHE A 307 -13.25 20.28 1.80
C PHE A 307 -14.10 19.38 0.91
N VAL A 308 -15.22 18.85 1.42
CA VAL A 308 -16.13 18.02 0.62
C VAL A 308 -16.73 18.81 -0.53
N SER A 309 -17.16 20.05 -0.27
CA SER A 309 -17.78 20.90 -1.29
C SER A 309 -16.79 21.29 -2.39
N LEU A 310 -15.62 21.83 -2.01
CA LEU A 310 -14.58 22.23 -2.96
C LEU A 310 -13.98 21.01 -3.67
N GLY A 311 -13.69 19.94 -2.94
CA GLY A 311 -13.14 18.71 -3.49
C GLY A 311 -14.07 18.06 -4.52
N THR A 312 -15.37 18.06 -4.26
CA THR A 312 -16.38 17.59 -5.24
C THR A 312 -16.41 18.50 -6.47
N PHE A 313 -16.41 19.82 -6.27
CA PHE A 313 -16.41 20.77 -7.37
C PHE A 313 -15.18 20.62 -8.27
N PHE A 314 -13.98 20.58 -7.69
CA PHE A 314 -12.74 20.37 -8.43
C PHE A 314 -12.71 18.99 -9.10
N GLY A 315 -13.11 17.94 -8.38
CA GLY A 315 -13.14 16.58 -8.92
C GLY A 315 -14.02 16.44 -10.15
N ARG A 316 -15.12 17.20 -10.25
CA ARG A 316 -16.00 17.21 -11.42
C ARG A 316 -15.51 18.07 -12.60
N ILE A 317 -14.59 19.00 -12.36
CA ILE A 317 -14.07 19.91 -13.39
C ILE A 317 -12.83 19.32 -14.07
N LEU A 318 -12.03 18.55 -13.33
CA LEU A 318 -10.79 17.92 -13.80
C LEU A 318 -11.04 16.76 -14.77
#